data_AF-A0A399F281-F1
#
_entry.id   AF-A0A399F281-F1
#
_cell.length_a   1.000
_cell.length_b   1.000
_cell.length_c   1.000
_cell.angle_alpha   90.00
_cell.angle_beta   90.00
_cell.angle_gamma   90.00
#
_symmetry.space_group_name_H-M   'P 1'
#
loop_
_entity.id
_entity.type
_entity.pdbx_description
1 polymer ?
#
loop_
_entity_poly.entity_id
_entity_poly.type
_entity_poly.pdbx_seq_one_letter_code
_entity_poly.pdbx_strand_id
1 'polypeptide(L)'
;MRSIWMILASMGLGLAQTTGGSLNDLAGLKSVLNTPGELHLVVPSITPWAIQLSQWRTVGPTTFYLPQTEARRYCGSANAAIRVLPGSIREPIGLIVGKGSTLDGIVLRGQGLIHDPGWAENDRIALWMGLSGAPREGRTWVEGSWTGALTARVELLTTERYLGDPQSSSYLFTHVWNGRVLDVQVQGYDPYRIYSGQTLPLVEAGGTVRGDCTLTSRTAVVEVGVDTSRTSRYTGALGNNTTFTFDPGTGLETFRSVEYAASCGWFGCGWRGYYIYDLQGRYRGSGEGSQCGWNWCTAANIYPRLFETRKTHEEVTARIRPWLERTYWQVQGTFPVEAGGIVRVNGQVWQIPGLEGYGRRPQGVGIEWLRGEPFVSNLAMATGLMGGEAYRGQVVSLQDYCANMR
;
A
#
# COMPACT_ATOMS: atom_id res chain seq x y z
N MET A 1 68.00 33.86 27.88
CA MET A 1 66.81 34.59 27.39
C MET A 1 66.99 34.83 25.89
N ARG A 2 65.90 34.66 25.11
CA ARG A 2 65.52 35.38 23.88
C ARG A 2 66.67 36.09 23.12
N SER A 3 67.05 35.68 21.92
CA SER A 3 66.32 35.83 20.64
C SER A 3 67.10 36.80 19.74
N ILE A 4 67.14 36.50 18.42
CA ILE A 4 67.06 37.46 17.29
C ILE A 4 68.36 38.29 17.02
N TRP A 5 68.92 38.49 15.82
CA TRP A 5 68.63 38.27 14.39
C TRP A 5 69.94 38.46 13.58
N MET A 6 69.98 37.97 12.32
CA MET A 6 70.52 38.61 11.09
C MET A 6 71.26 37.61 10.19
N ILE A 7 71.24 37.63 8.86
CA ILE A 7 70.43 38.22 7.77
C ILE A 7 70.88 37.42 6.52
N LEU A 8 70.00 37.28 5.53
CA LEU A 8 70.30 36.69 4.22
C LEU A 8 71.49 37.35 3.50
N ALA A 9 72.32 36.52 2.87
CA ALA A 9 72.83 36.69 1.50
C ALA A 9 73.30 35.29 1.05
N SER A 10 72.88 34.70 -0.07
CA SER A 10 73.15 35.18 -1.42
C SER A 10 72.59 34.17 -2.45
N MET A 11 72.19 34.70 -3.61
CA MET A 11 72.41 34.16 -4.96
C MET A 11 72.09 32.69 -5.29
N GLY A 12 70.98 32.51 -6.02
CA GLY A 12 71.02 31.90 -7.35
C GLY A 12 71.47 30.43 -7.47
N LEU A 13 70.67 29.51 -6.94
CA LEU A 13 70.57 28.13 -7.42
C LEU A 13 69.07 27.87 -7.63
N GLY A 14 68.69 27.40 -8.82
CA GLY A 14 67.30 27.30 -9.26
C GLY A 14 66.39 26.66 -8.21
N LEU A 15 65.40 27.42 -7.75
CA LEU A 15 64.34 26.92 -6.88
C LEU A 15 63.58 25.84 -7.65
N ALA A 16 63.84 24.57 -7.34
CA ALA A 16 62.96 23.49 -7.71
C ALA A 16 61.54 23.88 -7.24
N GLN A 17 60.62 24.04 -8.19
CA GLN A 17 59.23 24.37 -7.87
C GLN A 17 58.62 23.21 -7.09
N THR A 18 58.37 23.44 -5.80
CA THR A 18 57.52 22.55 -5.01
C THR A 18 56.06 22.81 -5.38
N THR A 19 55.33 21.75 -5.72
CA THR A 19 53.90 21.81 -6.02
C THR A 19 53.15 20.88 -5.08
N GLY A 20 52.01 21.31 -4.54
CA GLY A 20 51.21 20.46 -3.67
C GLY A 20 49.76 20.90 -3.57
N GLY A 21 48.97 20.09 -2.89
CA GLY A 21 47.54 20.33 -2.71
C GLY A 21 46.87 19.29 -1.82
N SER A 22 45.54 19.37 -1.73
CA SER A 22 44.70 18.40 -1.03
C SER A 22 43.96 17.54 -2.06
N LEU A 23 43.97 16.22 -1.86
CA LEU A 23 43.22 15.26 -2.66
C LEU A 23 41.83 15.07 -2.06
N ASN A 24 40.83 15.52 -2.80
CA ASN A 24 39.42 15.41 -2.43
C ASN A 24 38.66 14.38 -3.26
N ASP A 25 39.32 13.72 -4.22
CA ASP A 25 38.74 12.73 -5.11
C ASP A 25 39.69 11.55 -5.43
N LEU A 26 39.09 10.47 -5.93
CA LEU A 26 39.82 9.24 -6.25
C LEU A 26 40.61 9.34 -7.56
N ALA A 27 40.15 10.15 -8.52
CA ALA A 27 40.87 10.38 -9.77
C ALA A 27 42.21 11.10 -9.52
N GLY A 28 42.21 12.14 -8.68
CA GLY A 28 43.41 12.84 -8.26
C GLY A 28 44.36 11.92 -7.50
N LEU A 29 43.85 11.12 -6.55
CA LEU A 29 44.69 10.13 -5.87
C LEU A 29 45.28 9.12 -6.87
N LYS A 30 44.48 8.48 -7.71
CA LYS A 30 44.96 7.48 -8.68
C LYS A 30 46.02 8.06 -9.60
N SER A 31 45.87 9.32 -10.01
CA SER A 31 46.88 10.04 -10.79
C SER A 31 48.19 10.17 -10.02
N VAL A 32 48.15 10.66 -8.78
CA VAL A 32 49.34 10.81 -7.93
C VAL A 32 49.99 9.44 -7.63
N LEU A 33 49.20 8.45 -7.24
CA LEU A 33 49.64 7.08 -6.95
C LEU A 33 50.24 6.34 -8.13
N ASN A 34 49.98 6.75 -9.38
CA ASN A 34 50.56 6.13 -10.57
C ASN A 34 51.71 6.94 -11.17
N THR A 35 52.24 7.91 -10.43
CA THR A 35 53.51 8.57 -10.78
C THR A 35 54.65 7.54 -10.78
N PRO A 36 55.58 7.57 -11.76
CA PRO A 36 56.72 6.65 -11.82
C PRO A 36 57.54 6.63 -10.53
N GLY A 37 57.93 5.43 -10.08
CA GLY A 37 58.72 5.23 -8.87
C GLY A 37 58.33 3.98 -8.08
N GLU A 38 58.88 3.85 -6.87
CA GLU A 38 58.46 2.89 -5.85
C GLU A 38 57.63 3.62 -4.79
N LEU A 39 56.50 3.02 -4.38
CA LEU A 39 55.65 3.57 -3.32
C LEU A 39 56.04 2.94 -1.97
N HIS A 40 56.35 3.76 -0.99
CA HIS A 40 56.62 3.38 0.39
C HIS A 40 55.47 3.87 1.27
N LEU A 41 54.67 2.95 1.80
CA LEU A 41 53.56 3.26 2.70
C LEU A 41 53.97 2.96 4.14
N VAL A 42 54.06 4.01 4.96
CA VAL A 42 54.41 3.94 6.37
C VAL A 42 53.14 4.09 7.17
N VAL A 43 52.68 2.98 7.75
CA VAL A 43 51.33 2.89 8.32
C VAL A 43 51.35 2.11 9.64
N PRO A 44 50.55 2.50 10.64
CA PRO A 44 50.49 1.80 11.92
C PRO A 44 50.01 0.34 11.79
N SER A 45 49.22 0.03 10.75
CA SER A 45 48.78 -1.32 10.37
C SER A 45 48.38 -1.36 8.88
N ILE A 46 48.37 -2.57 8.29
CA ILE A 46 47.87 -2.76 6.92
C ILE A 46 46.35 -2.93 6.98
N THR A 47 45.62 -1.88 6.61
CA THR A 47 44.15 -1.92 6.52
C THR A 47 43.69 -2.43 5.14
N PRO A 48 42.44 -2.90 5.00
CA PRO A 48 41.88 -3.27 3.69
C PRO A 48 42.02 -2.14 2.65
N TRP A 49 41.85 -0.90 3.11
CA TRP A 49 42.04 0.28 2.30
C TRP A 49 43.51 0.47 1.85
N ALA A 50 44.48 0.32 2.75
CA ALA A 50 45.90 0.42 2.39
C ALA A 50 46.31 -0.66 1.36
N ILE A 51 45.70 -1.86 1.43
CA ILE A 51 45.85 -2.91 0.41
C ILE A 51 45.27 -2.45 -0.93
N GLN A 52 44.06 -1.89 -0.92
CA GLN A 52 43.42 -1.35 -2.13
C GLN A 52 44.25 -0.24 -2.78
N LEU A 53 44.83 0.68 -1.99
CA LEU A 53 45.76 1.70 -2.49
C LEU A 53 46.97 1.06 -3.21
N SER A 54 47.53 -0.01 -2.63
CA SER A 54 48.66 -0.74 -3.24
C SER A 54 48.28 -1.44 -4.55
N GLN A 55 47.05 -1.94 -4.67
CA GLN A 55 46.53 -2.58 -5.87
C GLN A 55 46.21 -1.59 -6.99
N TRP A 56 45.82 -0.35 -6.64
CA TRP A 56 45.62 0.73 -7.60
C TRP A 56 46.92 1.27 -8.19
N ARG A 57 48.06 0.97 -7.57
CA ARG A 57 49.36 1.28 -8.13
C ARG A 57 49.71 0.27 -9.23
N THR A 58 49.76 0.77 -10.45
CA THR A 58 50.16 0.04 -11.66
C THR A 58 51.59 0.34 -12.11
N VAL A 59 52.19 1.42 -11.58
CA VAL A 59 53.52 1.91 -11.98
C VAL A 59 54.53 1.69 -10.84
N GLY A 60 55.05 0.47 -10.72
CA GLY A 60 56.11 0.11 -9.77
C GLY A 60 55.62 -0.50 -8.44
N PRO A 61 56.52 -1.13 -7.66
CA PRO A 61 56.16 -1.87 -6.47
C PRO A 61 55.69 -0.97 -5.32
N THR A 62 54.88 -1.54 -4.43
CA THR A 62 54.52 -0.94 -3.14
C THR A 62 55.20 -1.70 -2.01
N THR A 63 55.88 -0.98 -1.13
CA THR A 63 56.51 -1.51 0.10
C THR A 63 55.79 -0.93 1.32
N PHE A 64 55.34 -1.80 2.22
CA PHE A 64 54.72 -1.40 3.49
C PHE A 64 55.78 -1.34 4.59
N TYR A 65 55.70 -0.31 5.44
CA TYR A 65 56.54 -0.16 6.62
C TYR A 65 55.67 -0.16 7.87
N LEU A 66 55.91 -1.12 8.75
CA LEU A 66 55.09 -1.37 9.95
C LEU A 66 55.95 -1.30 11.22
N PRO A 67 55.38 -0.89 12.37
CA PRO A 67 56.08 -0.99 13.64
C PRO A 67 56.25 -2.47 14.02
N GLN A 68 57.32 -2.80 14.74
CA GLN A 68 57.59 -4.18 15.21
C GLN A 68 56.39 -4.84 15.88
N THR A 69 55.67 -4.09 16.73
CA THR A 69 54.49 -4.58 17.46
C THR A 69 53.38 -5.10 16.54
N GLU A 70 53.25 -4.52 15.35
CA GLU A 70 52.24 -4.89 14.36
C GLU A 70 52.78 -5.92 13.36
N ALA A 71 54.05 -5.81 12.96
CA ALA A 71 54.70 -6.69 12.00
C ALA A 71 54.60 -8.18 12.38
N ARG A 72 54.61 -8.50 13.68
CA ARG A 72 54.46 -9.87 14.20
C ARG A 72 53.21 -10.58 13.66
N ARG A 73 52.11 -9.86 13.42
CA ARG A 73 50.84 -10.43 12.94
C ARG A 73 50.93 -10.95 11.51
N TYR A 74 51.94 -10.53 10.76
CA TYR A 74 52.13 -10.88 9.35
C TYR A 74 53.17 -11.99 9.16
N CYS A 75 53.80 -12.47 10.24
CA CYS A 75 54.68 -13.63 10.18
C CYS A 75 53.92 -14.86 9.66
N GLY A 76 54.32 -15.37 8.49
CA GLY A 76 53.63 -16.47 7.79
C GLY A 76 52.73 -16.03 6.62
N SER A 77 52.54 -14.72 6.41
CA SER A 77 51.89 -14.20 5.21
C SER A 77 52.84 -14.25 4.01
N ALA A 78 52.39 -14.83 2.90
CA ALA A 78 53.27 -15.17 1.78
C ALA A 78 53.57 -14.01 0.80
N ASN A 79 52.97 -12.82 0.90
CA ASN A 79 52.92 -11.93 -0.28
C ASN A 79 52.80 -10.42 -0.04
N ALA A 80 53.54 -9.84 0.90
CA ALA A 80 53.70 -8.38 0.93
C ALA A 80 55.16 -8.00 1.15
N ALA A 81 55.67 -7.04 0.36
CA ALA A 81 56.96 -6.41 0.58
C ALA A 81 56.87 -5.54 1.85
N ILE A 82 56.95 -6.19 3.01
CA ILE A 82 56.86 -5.57 4.33
C ILE A 82 58.26 -5.37 4.90
N ARG A 83 58.52 -4.14 5.33
CA ARG A 83 59.70 -3.73 6.09
C ARG A 83 59.28 -3.40 7.52
N VAL A 84 60.09 -3.81 8.49
CA VAL A 84 59.78 -3.64 9.91
C VAL A 84 60.59 -2.46 10.45
N LEU A 85 59.90 -1.46 10.99
CA LEU A 85 60.48 -0.28 11.61
C LEU A 85 60.64 -0.47 13.12
N PRO A 86 61.76 -0.03 13.71
CA PRO A 86 61.89 0.06 15.17
C PRO A 86 61.09 1.27 15.70
N GLY A 87 60.22 1.03 16.69
CA GLY A 87 59.39 2.06 17.32
C GLY A 87 57.95 2.11 16.82
N SER A 88 57.22 3.18 17.16
CA SER A 88 55.81 3.39 16.81
C SER A 88 55.64 4.47 15.73
N ILE A 89 54.58 4.36 14.95
CA ILE A 89 54.22 5.34 13.91
C ILE A 89 53.17 6.28 14.48
N ARG A 90 53.48 7.59 14.53
CA ARG A 90 52.57 8.62 15.03
C ARG A 90 51.54 9.04 13.98
N GLU A 91 51.96 9.13 12.73
CA GLU A 91 51.10 9.52 11.61
C GLU A 91 51.43 8.69 10.37
N PRO A 92 50.42 8.29 9.57
CA PRO A 92 50.64 7.57 8.32
C PRO A 92 51.20 8.50 7.25
N ILE A 93 52.19 8.00 6.50
CA ILE A 93 52.89 8.73 5.44
C ILE A 93 53.06 7.81 4.22
N GLY A 94 52.85 8.34 3.02
CA GLY A 94 53.19 7.69 1.76
C GLY A 94 54.31 8.43 1.05
N LEU A 95 55.25 7.73 0.44
CA LEU A 95 56.37 8.31 -0.32
C LEU A 95 56.46 7.63 -1.67
N ILE A 96 56.46 8.39 -2.77
CA ILE A 96 56.74 7.88 -4.12
C ILE A 96 58.14 8.36 -4.50
N VAL A 97 59.05 7.42 -4.71
CA VAL A 97 60.47 7.68 -4.93
C VAL A 97 60.86 7.18 -6.32
N GLY A 98 61.41 8.05 -7.18
CA GLY A 98 61.84 7.68 -8.53
C GLY A 98 62.94 6.61 -8.55
N LYS A 99 63.03 5.84 -9.64
CA LYS A 99 64.18 4.95 -9.92
C LYS A 99 65.24 5.72 -10.71
N GLY A 100 66.42 5.95 -10.13
CA GLY A 100 67.56 6.59 -10.80
C GLY A 100 67.94 7.96 -10.23
N SER A 101 68.89 8.65 -10.89
CA SER A 101 69.62 9.85 -10.43
C SER A 101 68.80 11.15 -10.28
N THR A 102 67.48 11.07 -10.17
CA THR A 102 66.59 12.23 -9.97
C THR A 102 66.12 12.25 -8.51
N LEU A 103 66.21 13.39 -7.83
CA LEU A 103 65.77 13.57 -6.45
C LEU A 103 64.26 13.85 -6.34
N ASP A 104 63.51 13.80 -7.45
CA ASP A 104 62.07 14.10 -7.53
C ASP A 104 61.23 12.96 -6.97
N GLY A 105 60.19 13.34 -6.23
CA GLY A 105 59.31 12.41 -5.55
C GLY A 105 58.05 13.10 -5.02
N ILE A 106 57.13 12.30 -4.50
CA ILE A 106 55.87 12.76 -3.92
C ILE A 106 55.73 12.27 -2.48
N VAL A 107 55.36 13.15 -1.57
CA VAL A 107 54.94 12.82 -0.20
C VAL A 107 53.42 12.91 -0.12
N LEU A 108 52.79 11.90 0.48
CA LEU A 108 51.39 11.82 0.85
C LEU A 108 51.28 11.82 2.38
N ARG A 109 50.38 12.61 2.96
CA ARG A 109 50.13 12.65 4.40
C ARG A 109 48.63 12.70 4.68
N GLY A 110 48.21 12.02 5.73
CA GLY A 110 46.83 12.12 6.23
C GLY A 110 46.22 10.76 6.53
N GLN A 111 45.16 10.78 7.33
CA GLN A 111 44.45 9.57 7.77
C GLN A 111 43.81 8.80 6.61
N GLY A 112 43.61 9.45 5.46
CA GLY A 112 43.15 8.82 4.21
C GLY A 112 44.12 7.78 3.63
N LEU A 113 45.32 7.61 4.18
CA LEU A 113 46.24 6.52 3.79
C LEU A 113 45.93 5.18 4.48
N ILE A 114 45.16 5.20 5.58
CA ILE A 114 44.80 3.99 6.35
C ILE A 114 43.30 3.82 6.52
N HIS A 115 42.53 4.89 6.39
CA HIS A 115 41.08 4.86 6.35
C HIS A 115 40.61 5.25 4.95
N ASP A 116 39.66 4.50 4.41
CA ASP A 116 38.99 4.88 3.17
C ASP A 116 38.34 6.26 3.39
N PRO A 117 38.75 7.30 2.64
CA PRO A 117 38.19 8.63 2.75
C PRO A 117 36.76 8.73 2.19
N GLY A 118 36.25 7.65 1.58
CA GLY A 118 34.89 7.56 1.04
C GLY A 118 34.73 8.33 -0.27
N TRP A 119 35.70 8.23 -1.18
CA TRP A 119 35.61 8.89 -2.48
C TRP A 119 34.50 8.27 -3.34
N ALA A 120 33.81 9.12 -4.10
CA ALA A 120 32.49 8.87 -4.66
C ALA A 120 32.39 7.89 -5.86
N GLU A 121 33.31 6.96 -6.09
CA GLU A 121 33.28 6.14 -7.33
C GLU A 121 32.16 5.07 -7.37
N ASN A 122 31.62 4.60 -6.22
CA ASN A 122 30.48 3.66 -6.16
C ASN A 122 29.26 4.26 -5.44
N ASP A 123 29.08 5.56 -5.59
CA ASP A 123 28.26 6.33 -4.68
C ASP A 123 26.75 6.22 -4.92
N ARG A 124 26.34 5.64 -6.05
CA ARG A 124 24.92 5.63 -6.43
C ARG A 124 24.19 4.41 -5.91
N ILE A 125 23.11 4.64 -5.17
CA ILE A 125 22.16 3.60 -4.76
C ILE A 125 20.81 3.85 -5.44
N ALA A 126 20.10 2.76 -5.75
CA ALA A 126 18.76 2.78 -6.35
C ALA A 126 18.05 1.47 -6.01
N LEU A 127 17.32 1.43 -4.88
CA LEU A 127 16.66 0.21 -4.41
C LEU A 127 15.44 0.49 -3.51
N TRP A 128 14.57 -0.51 -3.39
CA TRP A 128 13.46 -0.51 -2.43
C TRP A 128 13.92 -0.89 -1.03
N MET A 129 13.47 -0.15 -0.03
CA MET A 129 13.77 -0.36 1.39
C MET A 129 12.48 -0.25 2.23
N GLY A 130 12.46 -0.92 3.38
CA GLY A 130 11.40 -0.74 4.37
C GLY A 130 11.55 0.57 5.14
N LEU A 131 10.45 1.06 5.72
CA LEU A 131 10.46 2.17 6.67
C LEU A 131 10.13 1.68 8.08
N SER A 132 10.78 2.25 9.08
CA SER A 132 10.50 1.99 10.50
C SER A 132 10.20 3.28 11.25
N GLY A 133 9.51 3.18 12.39
CA GLY A 133 9.31 4.32 13.31
C GLY A 133 7.92 4.98 13.34
N ALA A 134 6.92 4.46 12.63
CA ALA A 134 5.55 4.99 12.70
C ALA A 134 4.46 3.90 12.58
N PRO A 135 3.18 4.20 12.86
CA PRO A 135 2.15 3.19 13.14
C PRO A 135 1.63 2.42 11.91
N ARG A 136 2.15 2.71 10.71
CA ARG A 136 1.72 2.10 9.45
C ARG A 136 2.90 1.46 8.75
N GLU A 137 2.65 0.37 8.04
CA GLU A 137 3.66 -0.24 7.19
C GLU A 137 4.04 0.72 6.05
N GLY A 138 5.33 0.92 5.85
CA GLY A 138 5.86 1.87 4.88
C GLY A 138 7.03 1.27 4.11
N ARG A 139 7.15 1.66 2.85
CA ARG A 139 8.30 1.34 2.00
C ARG A 139 8.76 2.56 1.24
N THR A 140 10.01 2.55 0.81
CA THR A 140 10.60 3.67 0.08
C THR A 140 11.51 3.18 -1.04
N TRP A 141 11.46 3.85 -2.18
CA TRP A 141 12.50 3.74 -3.20
C TRP A 141 13.56 4.80 -2.90
N VAL A 142 14.76 4.37 -2.54
CA VAL A 142 15.88 5.27 -2.24
C VAL A 142 16.76 5.35 -3.48
N GLU A 143 17.00 6.57 -3.92
CA GLU A 143 17.89 6.85 -5.03
C GLU A 143 18.76 8.08 -4.77
N GLY A 144 19.93 8.12 -5.39
CA GLY A 144 20.84 9.25 -5.31
C GLY A 144 22.24 8.79 -4.96
N SER A 145 22.99 9.66 -4.27
CA SER A 145 24.37 9.39 -3.93
C SER A 145 24.60 9.36 -2.41
N TRP A 146 25.24 8.28 -1.92
CA TRP A 146 25.53 8.05 -0.50
C TRP A 146 26.44 9.15 0.12
N THR A 147 27.31 9.73 -0.69
CA THR A 147 28.22 10.81 -0.32
C THR A 147 27.65 12.19 -0.64
N GLY A 148 26.58 12.26 -1.44
CA GLY A 148 25.82 13.44 -1.80
C GLY A 148 24.41 13.41 -1.21
N ALA A 149 23.42 13.77 -2.02
CA ALA A 149 22.02 13.77 -1.61
C ALA A 149 21.35 12.43 -1.98
N LEU A 150 20.65 11.86 -1.00
CA LEU A 150 19.70 10.78 -1.22
C LEU A 150 18.28 11.34 -1.20
N THR A 151 17.44 10.79 -2.06
CA THR A 151 16.00 11.01 -2.08
C THR A 151 15.26 9.70 -1.87
N ALA A 152 14.13 9.79 -1.19
CA ALA A 152 13.29 8.67 -0.82
C ALA A 152 11.87 8.91 -1.35
N ARG A 153 11.43 8.11 -2.32
CA ARG A 153 10.02 8.08 -2.74
C ARG A 153 9.25 7.17 -1.79
N VAL A 154 8.46 7.78 -0.91
CA VAL A 154 7.78 7.08 0.18
C VAL A 154 6.39 6.63 -0.22
N GLU A 155 6.08 5.37 0.07
CA GLU A 155 4.76 4.77 -0.06
C GLU A 155 4.32 4.21 1.29
N LEU A 156 3.09 4.54 1.70
CA LEU A 156 2.49 4.05 2.93
C LEU A 156 1.33 3.13 2.62
N LEU A 157 1.24 2.01 3.34
CA LEU A 157 0.14 1.08 3.20
C LEU A 157 -1.12 1.75 3.76
N THR A 158 -2.14 1.87 2.90
CA THR A 158 -3.38 2.56 3.21
C THR A 158 -4.55 1.62 2.94
N THR A 159 -5.46 1.52 3.91
CA THR A 159 -6.74 0.83 3.75
C THR A 159 -7.82 1.89 3.59
N GLU A 160 -8.55 1.83 2.48
CA GLU A 160 -9.70 2.69 2.25
C GLU A 160 -10.98 1.88 2.16
N ARG A 161 -12.06 2.46 2.68
CA ARG A 161 -13.42 1.96 2.51
C ARG A 161 -14.06 2.62 1.30
N TYR A 162 -14.64 1.81 0.44
CA TYR A 162 -15.35 2.27 -0.75
C TYR A 162 -16.66 1.50 -0.93
N LEU A 163 -17.58 2.06 -1.71
CA LEU A 163 -18.84 1.41 -2.04
C LEU A 163 -18.62 0.42 -3.18
N GLY A 164 -18.93 -0.85 -2.92
CA GLY A 164 -18.96 -1.90 -3.95
C GLY A 164 -20.19 -1.83 -4.84
N ASP A 165 -20.31 -2.82 -5.73
CA ASP A 165 -21.47 -2.96 -6.61
C ASP A 165 -22.75 -3.25 -5.81
N PRO A 166 -23.90 -2.67 -6.23
CA PRO A 166 -25.17 -2.87 -5.53
C PRO A 166 -25.60 -4.34 -5.54
N GLN A 167 -25.87 -4.87 -4.35
CA GLN A 167 -26.43 -6.20 -4.14
C GLN A 167 -27.94 -6.09 -3.92
N SER A 168 -28.72 -6.95 -4.56
CA SER A 168 -30.19 -6.94 -4.46
C SER A 168 -30.68 -7.94 -3.43
N SER A 169 -31.56 -7.52 -2.52
CA SER A 169 -32.34 -8.40 -1.64
C SER A 169 -33.82 -8.02 -1.65
N SER A 170 -34.68 -9.04 -1.54
CA SER A 170 -36.14 -8.85 -1.46
C SER A 170 -36.67 -9.39 -0.14
N TYR A 171 -37.58 -8.66 0.48
CA TYR A 171 -38.24 -9.02 1.72
C TYR A 171 -39.75 -8.95 1.55
N LEU A 172 -40.43 -9.99 2.02
CA LEU A 172 -41.87 -10.08 2.04
C LEU A 172 -42.38 -9.80 3.45
N PHE A 173 -43.35 -8.89 3.55
CA PHE A 173 -44.05 -8.61 4.80
C PHE A 173 -45.35 -9.39 4.82
N THR A 174 -45.56 -10.15 5.88
CA THR A 174 -46.74 -11.00 6.10
C THR A 174 -47.96 -10.24 6.63
N HIS A 175 -47.84 -8.93 6.82
CA HIS A 175 -48.92 -8.05 7.26
C HIS A 175 -49.04 -6.84 6.34
N VAL A 176 -50.24 -6.26 6.28
CA VAL A 176 -50.49 -5.02 5.53
C VAL A 176 -49.80 -3.87 6.25
N TRP A 177 -48.83 -3.24 5.60
CA TRP A 177 -48.11 -2.10 6.14
C TRP A 177 -49.05 -0.92 6.38
N ASN A 178 -48.97 -0.36 7.58
CA ASN A 178 -49.82 0.75 8.04
C ASN A 178 -49.27 2.14 7.67
N GLY A 179 -48.29 2.21 6.76
CA GLY A 179 -47.62 3.45 6.37
C GLY A 179 -46.65 4.01 7.41
N ARG A 180 -46.38 3.29 8.52
CA ARG A 180 -45.41 3.67 9.55
C ARG A 180 -44.19 2.74 9.52
N VAL A 181 -43.01 3.33 9.60
CA VAL A 181 -41.72 2.63 9.60
C VAL A 181 -41.45 2.09 11.00
N LEU A 182 -42.20 1.07 11.45
CA LEU A 182 -42.04 0.50 12.79
C LEU A 182 -41.47 -0.94 12.78
N ASP A 183 -41.43 -1.60 11.62
CA ASP A 183 -41.06 -3.03 11.51
C ASP A 183 -39.65 -3.32 10.94
N VAL A 184 -38.82 -2.28 10.74
CA VAL A 184 -37.53 -2.44 10.04
C VAL A 184 -36.33 -2.61 10.98
N GLN A 185 -36.54 -2.76 12.29
CA GLN A 185 -35.44 -2.99 13.26
C GLN A 185 -34.82 -4.41 13.19
N VAL A 186 -35.39 -5.35 12.43
CA VAL A 186 -35.03 -6.78 12.55
C VAL A 186 -33.83 -7.21 11.68
N GLN A 187 -33.25 -6.35 10.83
CA GLN A 187 -32.15 -6.77 9.93
C GLN A 187 -30.89 -5.89 9.93
N GLY A 188 -30.67 -5.08 10.96
CA GLY A 188 -29.35 -4.47 11.19
C GLY A 188 -28.90 -3.42 10.17
N TYR A 189 -29.82 -2.81 9.41
CA TYR A 189 -29.55 -1.66 8.54
C TYR A 189 -30.59 -0.55 8.76
N ASP A 190 -30.11 0.67 8.89
CA ASP A 190 -30.87 1.86 9.26
C ASP A 190 -31.98 2.18 8.22
N PRO A 191 -33.28 2.24 8.59
CA PRO A 191 -34.37 2.19 7.61
C PRO A 191 -34.69 3.55 6.98
N TYR A 192 -34.69 3.59 5.65
CA TYR A 192 -35.25 4.69 4.87
C TYR A 192 -36.76 4.67 4.87
N ARG A 193 -37.33 5.86 4.65
CA ARG A 193 -38.75 6.04 4.37
C ARG A 193 -39.09 5.31 3.07
N ILE A 194 -39.71 4.15 3.19
CA ILE A 194 -40.25 3.41 2.06
C ILE A 194 -41.56 4.10 1.64
N TYR A 195 -41.79 4.35 0.36
CA TYR A 195 -43.08 4.85 -0.14
C TYR A 195 -43.56 3.98 -1.31
N SER A 196 -44.88 3.98 -1.55
CA SER A 196 -45.57 3.16 -2.54
C SER A 196 -45.04 3.34 -3.97
N GLY A 197 -44.52 2.27 -4.58
CA GLY A 197 -44.23 2.16 -6.02
C GLY A 197 -43.08 3.01 -6.55
N GLN A 198 -42.52 3.93 -5.77
CA GLN A 198 -41.44 4.82 -6.19
C GLN A 198 -40.08 4.27 -5.75
N THR A 199 -39.10 4.37 -6.64
CA THR A 199 -37.69 4.14 -6.31
C THR A 199 -37.19 5.28 -5.44
N LEU A 200 -36.64 4.96 -4.27
CA LEU A 200 -36.15 5.96 -3.33
C LEU A 200 -34.73 5.66 -2.89
N PRO A 201 -33.90 6.70 -2.70
CA PRO A 201 -32.53 6.51 -2.28
C PRO A 201 -32.46 6.05 -0.82
N LEU A 202 -31.57 5.11 -0.56
CA LEU A 202 -31.15 4.66 0.76
C LEU A 202 -29.93 5.50 1.17
N VAL A 203 -30.06 6.40 2.15
CA VAL A 203 -29.08 7.43 2.55
C VAL A 203 -28.66 7.39 4.03
N GLU A 204 -27.47 6.89 4.39
CA GLU A 204 -27.08 6.73 5.82
C GLU A 204 -27.25 7.98 6.66
N ALA A 205 -27.33 7.83 7.99
CA ALA A 205 -27.40 8.97 8.93
C ALA A 205 -26.33 10.06 8.68
N GLY A 206 -25.20 9.71 8.05
CA GLY A 206 -24.15 10.63 7.61
C GLY A 206 -24.33 11.27 6.21
N GLY A 207 -25.44 11.03 5.51
CA GLY A 207 -25.75 11.57 4.18
C GLY A 207 -25.29 10.73 2.98
N THR A 208 -24.63 9.59 3.21
CA THR A 208 -24.10 8.73 2.13
C THR A 208 -25.18 7.88 1.49
N VAL A 209 -25.41 8.03 0.18
CA VAL A 209 -26.34 7.18 -0.56
C VAL A 209 -25.77 5.77 -0.73
N ARG A 210 -26.37 4.79 -0.06
CA ARG A 210 -26.05 3.34 -0.11
C ARG A 210 -26.76 2.60 -1.24
N GLY A 211 -27.79 3.17 -1.86
CA GLY A 211 -28.49 2.55 -2.97
C GLY A 211 -29.95 2.99 -3.06
N ASP A 212 -30.84 2.09 -3.42
CA ASP A 212 -32.26 2.38 -3.64
C ASP A 212 -33.20 1.24 -3.21
N CYS A 213 -34.46 1.58 -2.88
CA CYS A 213 -35.51 0.59 -2.65
C CYS A 213 -36.78 0.90 -3.42
N THR A 214 -37.58 -0.15 -3.63
CA THR A 214 -38.91 -0.09 -4.24
C THR A 214 -39.90 -0.92 -3.43
N LEU A 215 -41.09 -0.35 -3.19
CA LEU A 215 -42.20 -1.06 -2.54
C LEU A 215 -43.24 -1.49 -3.57
N THR A 216 -43.56 -2.78 -3.59
CA THR A 216 -44.63 -3.33 -4.42
C THR A 216 -45.75 -3.87 -3.55
N SER A 217 -46.97 -3.37 -3.76
CA SER A 217 -48.17 -3.92 -3.12
C SER A 217 -48.70 -5.10 -3.94
N ARG A 218 -48.91 -6.25 -3.29
CA ARG A 218 -49.58 -7.40 -3.88
C ARG A 218 -51.06 -7.37 -3.51
N THR A 219 -51.93 -7.48 -4.50
CA THR A 219 -53.39 -7.50 -4.32
C THR A 219 -53.96 -8.82 -4.78
N ALA A 220 -55.00 -9.29 -4.09
CA ALA A 220 -55.81 -10.43 -4.49
C ALA A 220 -57.29 -10.02 -4.59
N VAL A 221 -58.03 -10.70 -5.45
CA VAL A 221 -59.48 -10.54 -5.56
C VAL A 221 -60.13 -11.48 -4.56
N VAL A 222 -60.94 -10.94 -3.65
CA VAL A 222 -61.60 -11.69 -2.59
C VAL A 222 -63.11 -11.54 -2.75
N GLU A 223 -63.84 -12.65 -2.63
CA GLU A 223 -65.30 -12.63 -2.58
C GLU A 223 -65.77 -12.08 -1.23
N VAL A 224 -66.61 -11.05 -1.26
CA VAL A 224 -67.05 -10.33 -0.06
C VAL A 224 -68.56 -10.38 0.17
N GLY A 225 -69.32 -10.90 -0.79
CA GLY A 225 -70.76 -11.05 -0.64
C GLY A 225 -71.50 -11.26 -1.95
N VAL A 226 -72.77 -10.85 -1.96
CA VAL A 226 -73.68 -10.90 -3.11
C VAL A 226 -73.93 -9.47 -3.58
N ASP A 227 -73.80 -9.23 -4.88
CA ASP A 227 -74.01 -7.92 -5.47
C ASP A 227 -75.48 -7.72 -5.81
N THR A 228 -76.24 -7.15 -4.89
CA THR A 228 -77.68 -6.90 -5.06
C THR A 228 -77.99 -5.72 -6.00
N SER A 229 -76.97 -4.97 -6.43
CA SER A 229 -77.12 -3.86 -7.37
C SER A 229 -77.20 -4.31 -8.82
N ARG A 230 -76.71 -5.53 -9.12
CA ARG A 230 -76.74 -6.13 -10.46
C ARG A 230 -77.60 -7.38 -10.46
N THR A 231 -78.36 -7.59 -11.52
CA THR A 231 -79.18 -8.79 -11.68
C THR A 231 -79.02 -9.36 -13.07
N SER A 232 -78.99 -10.68 -13.13
CA SER A 232 -79.00 -11.44 -14.38
C SER A 232 -80.25 -12.31 -14.41
N ARG A 233 -80.95 -12.30 -15.55
CA ARG A 233 -82.22 -13.01 -15.70
C ARG A 233 -81.98 -14.44 -16.20
N TYR A 234 -82.41 -15.41 -15.43
CA TYR A 234 -82.46 -16.82 -15.81
C TYR A 234 -83.87 -17.17 -16.31
N THR A 235 -83.95 -17.79 -17.49
CA THR A 235 -85.19 -18.33 -18.06
C THR A 235 -85.00 -19.81 -18.32
N GLY A 236 -85.38 -20.63 -17.35
CA GLY A 236 -85.27 -22.07 -17.38
C GLY A 236 -86.05 -22.68 -16.22
N ALA A 237 -86.06 -24.00 -16.10
CA ALA A 237 -86.89 -24.69 -15.12
C ALA A 237 -86.56 -24.27 -13.68
N LEU A 238 -87.60 -23.89 -12.93
CA LEU A 238 -87.56 -23.70 -11.47
C LEU A 238 -88.56 -24.66 -10.84
N GLY A 239 -88.25 -25.13 -9.64
CA GLY A 239 -89.11 -26.02 -8.89
C GLY A 239 -88.69 -26.09 -7.43
N ASN A 240 -89.57 -26.62 -6.58
CA ASN A 240 -89.22 -26.74 -5.17
C ASN A 240 -88.05 -27.72 -5.01
N ASN A 241 -86.95 -27.24 -4.45
CA ASN A 241 -85.70 -27.98 -4.28
C ASN A 241 -85.01 -28.37 -5.60
N THR A 242 -85.28 -27.65 -6.70
CA THR A 242 -84.66 -27.92 -8.00
C THR A 242 -83.33 -27.19 -8.13
N THR A 243 -82.29 -27.91 -8.55
CA THR A 243 -80.98 -27.34 -8.86
C THR A 243 -80.82 -27.04 -10.35
N PHE A 244 -80.10 -25.95 -10.66
CA PHE A 244 -79.80 -25.56 -12.04
C PHE A 244 -78.48 -24.80 -12.08
N THR A 245 -77.82 -24.79 -13.25
CA THR A 245 -76.56 -24.07 -13.44
C THR A 245 -76.79 -22.86 -14.33
N PHE A 246 -76.25 -21.71 -13.92
CA PHE A 246 -76.39 -20.45 -14.63
C PHE A 246 -75.15 -19.58 -14.39
N ASP A 247 -74.81 -18.71 -15.34
CA ASP A 247 -73.78 -17.69 -15.14
C ASP A 247 -74.47 -16.34 -14.88
N PRO A 248 -74.50 -15.86 -13.62
CA PRO A 248 -75.08 -14.55 -13.30
C PRO A 248 -74.16 -13.37 -13.67
N GLY A 249 -73.04 -13.60 -14.36
CA GLY A 249 -72.03 -12.61 -14.72
C GLY A 249 -70.73 -12.71 -13.93
N THR A 250 -70.56 -13.79 -13.14
CA THR A 250 -69.35 -14.08 -12.35
C THR A 250 -68.78 -15.48 -12.61
N GLY A 251 -69.23 -16.12 -13.69
CA GLY A 251 -68.91 -17.51 -14.05
C GLY A 251 -70.07 -18.46 -13.77
N LEU A 252 -70.01 -19.65 -14.36
CA LEU A 252 -71.01 -20.70 -14.17
C LEU A 252 -71.09 -21.14 -12.69
N GLU A 253 -72.27 -20.96 -12.10
CA GLU A 253 -72.58 -21.34 -10.72
C GLU A 253 -73.80 -22.26 -10.69
N THR A 254 -73.85 -23.14 -9.70
CA THR A 254 -75.03 -23.98 -9.45
C THR A 254 -75.88 -23.37 -8.36
N PHE A 255 -77.17 -23.27 -8.63
CA PHE A 255 -78.19 -22.71 -7.75
C PHE A 255 -79.22 -23.76 -7.38
N ARG A 256 -79.93 -23.50 -6.29
CA ARG A 256 -81.07 -24.26 -5.79
C ARG A 256 -82.25 -23.31 -5.65
N SER A 257 -83.34 -23.64 -6.32
CA SER A 257 -84.63 -22.96 -6.13
C SER A 257 -85.42 -23.62 -5.00
N VAL A 258 -86.02 -22.81 -4.14
CA VAL A 258 -86.86 -23.24 -3.02
C VAL A 258 -88.16 -22.44 -3.09
N GLU A 259 -89.28 -23.14 -3.11
CA GLU A 259 -90.59 -22.50 -3.17
C GLU A 259 -90.91 -21.85 -1.82
N TYR A 260 -91.28 -20.57 -1.82
CA TYR A 260 -91.68 -19.85 -0.60
C TYR A 260 -93.16 -19.50 -0.57
N ALA A 261 -93.81 -19.47 -1.73
CA ALA A 261 -95.23 -19.17 -1.84
C ALA A 261 -95.83 -19.81 -3.09
N ALA A 262 -97.12 -20.13 -3.02
CA ALA A 262 -97.90 -20.58 -4.16
C ALA A 262 -99.31 -20.01 -4.05
N SER A 263 -99.89 -19.63 -5.19
CA SER A 263 -101.29 -19.26 -5.32
C SER A 263 -102.01 -20.35 -6.10
N CYS A 264 -102.83 -21.12 -5.40
CA CYS A 264 -103.52 -22.28 -5.96
C CYS A 264 -105.03 -22.16 -5.80
N GLY A 265 -105.74 -22.42 -6.89
CA GLY A 265 -107.19 -22.52 -6.92
C GLY A 265 -107.65 -23.97 -7.13
N TRP A 266 -108.95 -24.14 -7.37
CA TRP A 266 -109.57 -25.45 -7.58
C TRP A 266 -108.95 -26.25 -8.74
N PHE A 267 -108.42 -25.56 -9.75
CA PHE A 267 -107.84 -26.17 -10.96
C PHE A 267 -106.31 -26.27 -10.94
N GLY A 268 -105.66 -26.01 -9.80
CA GLY A 268 -104.20 -26.08 -9.64
C GLY A 268 -103.56 -24.73 -9.28
N CYS A 269 -102.23 -24.69 -9.28
CA CYS A 269 -101.46 -23.50 -8.94
C CYS A 269 -101.20 -22.63 -10.17
N GLY A 270 -101.69 -21.39 -10.14
CA GLY A 270 -101.49 -20.42 -11.23
C GLY A 270 -100.20 -19.63 -11.11
N TRP A 271 -99.65 -19.53 -9.89
CA TRP A 271 -98.41 -18.82 -9.59
C TRP A 271 -97.62 -19.50 -8.46
N ARG A 272 -96.29 -19.49 -8.55
CA ARG A 272 -95.37 -19.90 -7.48
C ARG A 272 -94.21 -18.93 -7.37
N GLY A 273 -93.80 -18.60 -6.15
CA GLY A 273 -92.62 -17.80 -5.84
C GLY A 273 -91.47 -18.67 -5.37
N TYR A 274 -90.26 -18.40 -5.89
CA TYR A 274 -89.04 -19.13 -5.55
C TYR A 274 -87.97 -18.21 -4.98
N TYR A 275 -87.30 -18.65 -3.92
CA TYR A 275 -86.02 -18.12 -3.51
C TYR A 275 -84.91 -18.93 -4.16
N ILE A 276 -83.90 -18.24 -4.66
CA ILE A 276 -82.73 -18.85 -5.29
C ILE A 276 -81.59 -18.77 -4.30
N TYR A 277 -80.98 -19.91 -4.01
CA TYR A 277 -79.80 -20.03 -3.17
C TYR A 277 -78.64 -20.59 -3.98
N ASP A 278 -77.40 -20.26 -3.63
CA ASP A 278 -76.26 -21.04 -4.11
C ASP A 278 -76.09 -22.34 -3.30
N LEU A 279 -75.14 -23.19 -3.70
CA LEU A 279 -74.85 -24.45 -3.00
C LEU A 279 -74.33 -24.23 -1.57
N GLN A 280 -73.81 -23.04 -1.26
CA GLN A 280 -73.43 -22.64 0.09
C GLN A 280 -74.63 -22.17 0.94
N GLY A 281 -75.84 -22.15 0.37
CA GLY A 281 -77.08 -21.77 1.05
C GLY A 281 -77.30 -20.26 1.17
N ARG A 282 -76.53 -19.44 0.45
CA ARG A 282 -76.68 -17.98 0.48
C ARG A 282 -77.79 -17.55 -0.45
N TYR A 283 -78.59 -16.56 -0.04
CA TYR A 283 -79.64 -16.02 -0.88
C TYR A 283 -79.04 -15.28 -2.10
N ARG A 284 -79.45 -15.67 -3.30
CA ARG A 284 -78.95 -15.16 -4.58
C ARG A 284 -80.02 -14.52 -5.43
N GLY A 285 -81.23 -14.33 -4.91
CA GLY A 285 -82.31 -13.64 -5.60
C GLY A 285 -83.59 -14.45 -5.59
N SER A 286 -84.58 -14.00 -6.36
CA SER A 286 -85.90 -14.59 -6.39
C SER A 286 -86.39 -14.78 -7.82
N GLY A 287 -87.31 -15.71 -7.96
CA GLY A 287 -87.98 -15.98 -9.21
C GLY A 287 -89.45 -16.27 -9.00
N GLU A 288 -90.13 -16.41 -10.11
CA GLU A 288 -91.53 -16.78 -10.15
C GLU A 288 -91.79 -17.75 -11.29
N GLY A 289 -92.81 -18.59 -11.08
CA GLY A 289 -93.39 -19.45 -12.09
C GLY A 289 -94.86 -19.13 -12.26
N SER A 290 -95.32 -19.06 -13.50
CA SER A 290 -96.73 -18.88 -13.82
C SER A 290 -97.16 -19.83 -14.92
N GLN A 291 -98.45 -20.14 -14.95
CA GLN A 291 -99.04 -20.94 -16.01
C GLN A 291 -99.11 -20.11 -17.30
N CYS A 292 -98.46 -20.60 -18.36
CA CYS A 292 -98.41 -19.95 -19.67
C CYS A 292 -99.00 -20.92 -20.73
N GLY A 293 -100.32 -20.97 -20.81
CA GLY A 293 -101.05 -21.97 -21.60
C GLY A 293 -100.98 -23.35 -20.94
N TRP A 294 -100.58 -24.38 -21.71
CA TRP A 294 -100.38 -25.73 -21.19
C TRP A 294 -99.01 -25.96 -20.53
N ASN A 295 -98.11 -24.97 -20.59
CA ASN A 295 -96.76 -25.06 -20.05
C ASN A 295 -96.60 -24.24 -18.77
N TRP A 296 -95.52 -24.53 -18.03
CA TRP A 296 -95.08 -23.75 -16.88
C TRP A 296 -93.92 -22.84 -17.29
N CYS A 297 -94.09 -21.52 -17.19
CA CYS A 297 -93.05 -20.55 -17.51
C CYS A 297 -92.42 -20.02 -16.24
N THR A 298 -91.10 -20.09 -16.16
CA THR A 298 -90.34 -19.68 -14.98
C THR A 298 -89.24 -18.70 -15.35
N ALA A 299 -89.04 -17.72 -14.49
CA ALA A 299 -87.92 -16.80 -14.57
C ALA A 299 -87.40 -16.46 -13.17
N ALA A 300 -86.09 -16.25 -13.05
CA ALA A 300 -85.47 -15.76 -11.82
C ALA A 300 -84.52 -14.60 -12.09
N ASN A 301 -84.49 -13.65 -11.17
CA ASN A 301 -83.45 -12.64 -11.11
C ASN A 301 -82.39 -13.12 -10.13
N ILE A 302 -81.16 -13.30 -10.62
CA ILE A 302 -80.05 -13.86 -9.86
C ILE A 302 -78.97 -12.79 -9.71
N TYR A 303 -78.59 -12.51 -8.47
CA TYR A 303 -77.53 -11.60 -8.09
C TYR A 303 -76.15 -12.27 -8.24
N PRO A 304 -75.19 -11.67 -8.97
CA PRO A 304 -73.82 -12.18 -9.06
C PRO A 304 -73.07 -12.05 -7.72
N ARG A 305 -71.89 -12.68 -7.63
CA ARG A 305 -70.99 -12.49 -6.49
C ARG A 305 -70.34 -11.09 -6.53
N LEU A 306 -70.11 -10.52 -5.36
CA LEU A 306 -69.35 -9.30 -5.20
C LEU A 306 -67.90 -9.65 -4.87
N PHE A 307 -66.98 -9.13 -5.66
CA PHE A 307 -65.55 -9.29 -5.46
C PHE A 307 -64.89 -7.94 -5.20
N GLU A 308 -64.03 -7.87 -4.19
CA GLU A 308 -63.21 -6.70 -3.87
C GLU A 308 -61.74 -7.03 -4.10
N THR A 309 -60.99 -6.05 -4.61
CA THR A 309 -59.53 -6.14 -4.63
C THR A 309 -59.00 -5.76 -3.26
N ARG A 310 -58.38 -6.72 -2.55
CA ARG A 310 -57.75 -6.51 -1.25
C ARG A 310 -56.24 -6.67 -1.35
N LYS A 311 -55.52 -5.79 -0.66
CA LYS A 311 -54.07 -5.91 -0.50
C LYS A 311 -53.76 -7.07 0.44
N THR A 312 -52.90 -7.99 0.02
CA THR A 312 -52.57 -9.19 0.79
C THR A 312 -51.17 -9.13 1.38
N HIS A 313 -50.18 -8.66 0.62
CA HIS A 313 -48.78 -8.58 1.04
C HIS A 313 -48.11 -7.33 0.50
N GLU A 314 -46.96 -7.01 1.09
CA GLU A 314 -46.01 -6.06 0.53
C GLU A 314 -44.65 -6.72 0.33
N GLU A 315 -44.03 -6.36 -0.78
CA GLU A 315 -42.67 -6.78 -1.13
C GLU A 315 -41.80 -5.54 -1.24
N VAL A 316 -40.72 -5.51 -0.46
CA VAL A 316 -39.67 -4.50 -0.59
C VAL A 316 -38.47 -5.14 -1.26
N THR A 317 -38.04 -4.57 -2.37
CA THR A 317 -36.77 -4.89 -2.99
C THR A 317 -35.80 -3.75 -2.74
N ALA A 318 -34.65 -4.06 -2.14
CA ALA A 318 -33.58 -3.11 -1.88
C ALA A 318 -32.34 -3.49 -2.67
N ARG A 319 -31.67 -2.49 -3.23
CA ARG A 319 -30.37 -2.60 -3.88
C ARG A 319 -29.37 -1.82 -3.06
N ILE A 320 -28.50 -2.52 -2.34
CA ILE A 320 -27.59 -1.92 -1.36
C ILE A 320 -26.15 -2.16 -1.80
N ARG A 321 -25.37 -1.08 -1.90
CA ARG A 321 -23.93 -1.14 -2.09
C ARG A 321 -23.26 -1.53 -0.77
N PRO A 322 -22.51 -2.63 -0.70
CA PRO A 322 -21.77 -3.00 0.50
C PRO A 322 -20.57 -2.07 0.69
N TRP A 323 -20.15 -1.90 1.94
CA TRP A 323 -18.85 -1.34 2.24
C TRP A 323 -17.79 -2.41 1.97
N LEU A 324 -16.86 -2.10 1.09
CA LEU A 324 -15.69 -2.92 0.82
C LEU A 324 -14.43 -2.19 1.28
N GLU A 325 -13.41 -2.97 1.59
CA GLU A 325 -12.10 -2.47 1.96
C GLU A 325 -11.09 -2.88 0.89
N ARG A 326 -10.20 -1.96 0.53
CA ARG A 326 -9.00 -2.30 -0.25
C ARG A 326 -7.77 -1.71 0.41
N THR A 327 -6.71 -2.50 0.41
CA THR A 327 -5.41 -2.10 0.92
C THR A 327 -4.46 -1.91 -0.25
N TYR A 328 -3.81 -0.76 -0.34
CA TYR A 328 -2.87 -0.43 -1.42
C TYR A 328 -1.75 0.48 -0.93
N TRP A 329 -0.66 0.52 -1.70
CA TRP A 329 0.45 1.42 -1.45
C TRP A 329 0.13 2.82 -2.00
N GLN A 330 -0.03 3.79 -1.10
CA GLN A 330 -0.28 5.17 -1.47
C GLN A 330 1.02 5.97 -1.48
N VAL A 331 1.37 6.52 -2.63
CA VAL A 331 2.53 7.41 -2.80
C VAL A 331 2.30 8.69 -2.00
N GLN A 332 3.22 9.00 -1.08
CA GLN A 332 3.21 10.23 -0.29
C GLN A 332 4.02 11.35 -0.96
N GLY A 333 4.95 10.98 -1.85
CA GLY A 333 5.84 11.90 -2.55
C GLY A 333 7.31 11.48 -2.47
N THR A 334 8.18 12.36 -2.94
CA THR A 334 9.64 12.20 -2.88
C THR A 334 10.21 13.20 -1.88
N PHE A 335 11.00 12.71 -0.93
CA PHE A 335 11.53 13.49 0.19
C PHE A 335 13.06 13.37 0.25
N PRO A 336 13.78 14.38 0.74
CA PRO A 336 15.20 14.25 1.02
C PRO A 336 15.44 13.29 2.18
N VAL A 337 16.48 12.47 2.09
CA VAL A 337 16.96 11.67 3.22
C VAL A 337 17.92 12.54 4.04
N GLU A 338 17.66 12.62 5.34
CA GLU A 338 18.49 13.30 6.33
C GLU A 338 19.62 12.39 6.83
N ALA A 339 20.67 12.99 7.40
CA ALA A 339 21.77 12.26 8.02
C ALA A 339 21.26 11.28 9.10
N GLY A 340 21.81 10.07 9.11
CA GLY A 340 21.32 8.95 9.91
C GLY A 340 20.24 8.12 9.21
N GLY A 341 19.92 8.39 7.94
CA GLY A 341 18.95 7.59 7.18
C GLY A 341 17.50 7.91 7.52
N ILE A 342 17.21 9.18 7.83
CA ILE A 342 15.90 9.63 8.30
C ILE A 342 15.12 10.29 7.16
N VAL A 343 13.81 10.10 7.10
CA VAL A 343 12.94 10.82 6.16
C VAL A 343 11.73 11.38 6.90
N ARG A 344 11.35 12.63 6.58
CA ARG A 344 10.21 13.31 7.19
C ARG A 344 9.06 13.42 6.20
N VAL A 345 7.94 12.79 6.55
CA VAL A 345 6.73 12.75 5.72
C VAL A 345 5.58 13.32 6.53
N ASN A 346 4.98 14.41 6.05
CA ASN A 346 3.84 15.07 6.70
C ASN A 346 4.06 15.37 8.20
N GLY A 347 5.29 15.77 8.57
CA GLY A 347 5.67 16.08 9.96
C GLY A 347 6.02 14.85 10.83
N GLN A 348 5.89 13.63 10.32
CA GLN A 348 6.30 12.40 11.00
C GLN A 348 7.71 11.98 10.56
N VAL A 349 8.47 11.42 11.51
CA VAL A 349 9.84 10.95 11.31
C VAL A 349 9.84 9.45 11.05
N TRP A 350 10.47 9.04 9.96
CA TRP A 350 10.66 7.64 9.60
C TRP A 350 12.15 7.35 9.47
N GLN A 351 12.56 6.16 9.88
CA GLN A 351 13.92 5.66 9.73
C GLN A 351 13.95 4.67 8.56
N ILE A 352 15.00 4.74 7.75
CA ILE A 352 15.30 3.76 6.70
C ILE A 352 16.37 2.82 7.26
N PRO A 353 16.02 1.57 7.64
CA PRO A 353 16.98 0.62 8.18
C PRO A 353 18.09 0.33 7.17
N GLY A 354 19.34 0.29 7.63
CA GLY A 354 20.53 0.10 6.80
C GLY A 354 21.15 1.39 6.26
N LEU A 355 20.54 2.56 6.51
CA LEU A 355 21.09 3.88 6.16
C LEU A 355 21.57 4.68 7.39
N GLU A 356 21.77 4.06 8.54
CA GLU A 356 22.11 4.73 9.81
C GLU A 356 23.44 5.49 9.77
N GLY A 357 24.34 5.10 8.86
CA GLY A 357 25.63 5.75 8.62
C GLY A 357 25.58 6.91 7.62
N TYR A 358 24.49 7.10 6.89
CA TYR A 358 24.39 8.15 5.87
C TYR A 358 24.56 9.55 6.48
N GLY A 359 25.32 10.43 5.85
CA GLY A 359 25.57 11.80 6.35
C GLY A 359 26.43 11.90 7.62
N ARG A 360 26.93 10.78 8.17
CA ARG A 360 27.82 10.74 9.35
C ARG A 360 29.26 10.40 8.93
N ARG A 361 29.99 11.40 8.40
CA ARG A 361 31.43 11.26 8.07
C ARG A 361 32.33 11.55 9.29
N PRO A 362 33.45 10.84 9.49
CA PRO A 362 34.51 11.30 10.38
C PRO A 362 35.17 12.56 9.80
N GLN A 363 35.36 13.60 10.62
CA GLN A 363 36.05 14.82 10.20
C GLN A 363 37.58 14.60 10.14
N GLY A 364 38.26 15.09 9.10
CA GLY A 364 39.74 15.14 9.03
C GLY A 364 40.48 14.04 8.25
N VAL A 365 39.82 13.28 7.37
CA VAL A 365 40.39 12.12 6.63
C VAL A 365 40.92 12.48 5.23
N GLY A 366 41.29 13.74 4.99
CA GLY A 366 41.89 14.17 3.71
C GLY A 366 43.30 13.63 3.50
N ILE A 367 43.76 13.63 2.25
CA ILE A 367 45.18 13.36 1.91
C ILE A 367 45.79 14.64 1.36
N GLU A 368 46.81 15.14 2.03
CA GLU A 368 47.67 16.20 1.53
C GLU A 368 48.82 15.59 0.74
N TRP A 369 49.22 16.23 -0.36
CA TRP A 369 50.36 15.80 -1.15
C TRP A 369 51.29 16.96 -1.53
N LEU A 370 52.57 16.64 -1.62
CA LEU A 370 53.64 17.57 -2.01
C LEU A 370 54.61 16.86 -2.95
N ARG A 371 54.98 17.51 -4.05
CA ARG A 371 55.99 17.07 -5.03
C ARG A 371 57.14 18.07 -5.08
N GLY A 372 58.37 17.56 -5.18
CA GLY A 372 59.53 18.38 -5.55
C GLY A 372 60.88 17.81 -5.10
N GLU A 373 61.94 18.32 -5.73
CA GLU A 373 63.34 18.15 -5.31
C GLU A 373 63.76 19.30 -4.38
N PRO A 374 64.66 19.12 -3.40
CA PRO A 374 65.12 17.87 -2.77
C PRO A 374 64.20 17.45 -1.60
N PHE A 375 62.93 17.83 -1.64
CA PHE A 375 62.02 17.78 -0.49
C PHE A 375 61.74 16.35 -0.02
N VAL A 376 61.57 15.40 -0.95
CA VAL A 376 61.37 13.98 -0.61
C VAL A 376 62.62 13.37 0.02
N SER A 377 63.81 13.77 -0.46
CA SER A 377 65.09 13.35 0.11
C SER A 377 65.24 13.86 1.54
N ASN A 378 64.94 15.14 1.79
CA ASN A 378 65.04 15.77 3.11
C ASN A 378 63.99 15.25 4.10
N LEU A 379 62.75 15.00 3.65
CA LEU A 379 61.69 14.50 4.52
C LEU A 379 61.85 13.00 4.81
N ALA A 380 62.36 12.22 3.86
CA ALA A 380 62.74 10.84 4.10
C ALA A 380 64.01 10.72 4.95
N MET A 381 64.93 11.69 4.90
CA MET A 381 66.05 11.81 5.84
C MET A 381 65.57 12.22 7.25
N ALA A 382 64.70 13.23 7.36
CA ALA A 382 64.21 13.78 8.62
C ALA A 382 63.22 12.88 9.37
N THR A 383 62.45 12.05 8.65
CA THR A 383 61.56 11.04 9.25
C THR A 383 62.29 9.74 9.60
N GLY A 384 63.59 9.64 9.32
CA GLY A 384 64.39 8.41 9.54
C GLY A 384 64.07 7.27 8.57
N LEU A 385 63.18 7.49 7.59
CA LEU A 385 62.68 6.45 6.69
C LEU A 385 63.61 6.13 5.52
N MET A 386 64.44 7.08 5.06
CA MET A 386 65.45 6.83 4.02
C MET A 386 66.86 7.39 4.29
N GLY A 387 67.11 8.11 5.38
CA GLY A 387 68.47 8.57 5.67
C GLY A 387 68.72 9.17 7.04
N GLY A 388 68.48 8.39 8.09
CA GLY A 388 69.32 8.45 9.29
C GLY A 388 70.13 7.17 9.34
N GLU A 389 71.45 7.26 9.46
CA GLU A 389 72.33 6.08 9.62
C GLU A 389 71.84 5.14 10.75
N ALA A 390 71.12 5.69 11.75
CA ALA A 390 70.52 4.94 12.84
C ALA A 390 69.43 3.92 12.43
N TYR A 391 68.61 4.21 11.41
CA TYR A 391 67.49 3.35 11.03
C TYR A 391 67.81 2.42 9.86
N ARG A 392 68.72 2.80 8.93
CA ARG A 392 69.12 1.91 7.81
C ARG A 392 69.68 0.56 8.27
N GLY A 393 70.33 0.52 9.43
CA GLY A 393 70.81 -0.73 10.04
C GLY A 393 69.77 -1.48 10.90
N GLN A 394 68.58 -0.90 11.13
CA GLN A 394 67.56 -1.45 12.03
C GLN A 394 66.23 -1.78 11.33
N VAL A 395 66.03 -1.33 10.08
CA VAL A 395 64.91 -1.76 9.25
C VAL A 395 65.23 -3.10 8.62
N VAL A 396 64.50 -4.14 9.04
CA VAL A 396 64.69 -5.51 8.58
C VAL A 396 63.54 -5.93 7.66
N SER A 397 63.77 -6.95 6.83
CA SER A 397 62.66 -7.59 6.12
C SER A 397 61.75 -8.30 7.12
N LEU A 398 60.47 -8.47 6.77
CA LEU A 398 59.57 -9.28 7.60
C LEU A 398 60.10 -10.71 7.80
N GLN A 399 60.76 -11.28 6.79
CA GLN A 399 61.35 -12.62 6.86
C GLN A 399 62.45 -12.68 7.93
N ASP A 400 63.39 -11.74 7.91
CA ASP A 400 64.48 -11.65 8.89
C ASP A 400 63.95 -11.37 10.30
N TYR A 401 62.95 -10.49 10.42
CA TYR A 401 62.30 -10.20 11.69
C TYR A 401 61.63 -11.45 12.30
N CYS A 402 60.86 -12.19 11.50
CA CYS A 402 60.16 -13.39 11.98
C CYS A 402 61.12 -14.57 12.23
N ALA A 403 62.26 -14.64 11.52
CA ALA A 403 63.29 -15.64 11.76
C ALA A 403 64.03 -15.39 13.08
N ASN A 404 64.31 -14.13 13.41
CA ASN A 404 65.06 -13.74 14.62
C ASN A 404 64.19 -13.60 15.88
N MET A 405 62.86 -13.66 15.75
CA MET A 405 61.92 -13.67 16.89
C MET A 405 61.61 -15.07 17.45
N ARG A 406 62.17 -16.13 16.85
CA ARG A 406 61.96 -17.52 17.30
C ARG A 406 62.71 -17.85 18.59
#